data_AF-A0A257JBF6-F1
#
_entry.id   AF-A0A257JBF6-F1
#
_cell.length_a   1.000
_cell.length_b   1.000
_cell.length_c   1.000
_cell.angle_alpha   90.00
_cell.angle_beta   90.00
_cell.angle_gamma   90.00
#
_symmetry.space_group_name_H-M   'P 1'
#
loop_
_entity.id
_entity.type
_entity.pdbx_description
1 polymer ?
#
loop_
_entity_poly.entity_id
_entity_poly.type
_entity_poly.pdbx_seq_one_letter_code
_entity_poly.pdbx_strand_id
1 'polypeptide(L)'
;ESIMGVCVADFPNMFTITGPQAPFANLPTSIEQNVIWITRCIEKMEREGKDLFKPRREAEQAWTAQTADIHAQTLMANGDKVNSWMMGANREDKGARVLIYFGGASVYYDALDQSANEGFPELEFETR
;
A
#
# COMPACT_ATOMS: atom_id res chain seq x y z
N GLU A 1 7.02 -5.09 1.50
CA GLU A 1 5.73 -4.89 2.18
C GLU A 1 5.47 -3.40 2.15
N SER A 2 4.21 -2.99 2.29
CA SER A 2 3.82 -1.59 2.38
C SER A 2 2.44 -1.51 3.04
N ILE A 3 2.02 -0.31 3.41
CA ILE A 3 0.60 -0.03 3.68
C ILE A 3 0.00 0.57 2.43
N MET A 4 -0.94 -0.16 1.82
CA MET A 4 -1.67 0.26 0.62
C MET A 4 -0.78 0.78 -0.52
N GLY A 5 0.49 0.40 -0.61
CA GLY A 5 1.43 0.92 -1.62
C GLY A 5 1.77 2.41 -1.49
N VAL A 6 1.37 3.08 -0.40
CA VAL A 6 1.54 4.54 -0.20
C VAL A 6 2.55 4.92 0.87
N CYS A 7 2.87 4.02 1.81
CA CYS A 7 3.95 4.21 2.79
C CYS A 7 4.47 2.86 3.32
N VAL A 8 5.58 2.89 4.06
CA VAL A 8 6.30 1.71 4.56
C VAL A 8 6.75 1.96 5.99
N ALA A 9 6.63 0.94 6.86
CA ALA A 9 7.12 1.05 8.24
C ALA A 9 8.63 1.35 8.28
N ASP A 10 9.09 2.01 9.35
CA ASP A 10 10.47 2.51 9.55
C ASP A 10 10.93 3.66 8.63
N PHE A 11 10.11 4.11 7.67
CA PHE A 11 10.41 5.26 6.81
C PHE A 11 9.46 6.43 7.11
N PRO A 12 9.63 7.13 8.24
CA PRO A 12 8.78 8.24 8.60
C PRO A 12 8.86 9.37 7.56
N ASN A 13 7.74 10.06 7.34
CA ASN A 13 7.61 11.13 6.35
C ASN A 13 7.87 10.72 4.89
N MET A 14 8.06 9.44 4.59
CA MET A 14 8.24 8.95 3.23
C MET A 14 6.94 8.38 2.68
N PHE A 15 6.48 8.96 1.58
CA PHE A 15 5.39 8.41 0.78
C PHE A 15 5.93 7.70 -0.46
N THR A 16 5.15 6.76 -0.98
CA THR A 16 5.37 6.12 -2.28
C THR A 16 4.15 6.29 -3.16
N ILE A 17 4.36 6.30 -4.48
CA ILE A 17 3.27 6.28 -5.47
C ILE A 17 3.34 4.95 -6.20
N THR A 18 2.24 4.20 -6.24
CA THR A 18 2.18 2.86 -6.82
C THR A 18 3.30 1.95 -6.31
N GLY A 19 3.54 1.99 -5.00
CA GLY A 19 4.53 1.15 -4.34
C GLY A 19 4.17 -0.34 -4.38
N PRO A 20 4.97 -1.21 -3.73
CA PRO A 20 4.62 -2.62 -3.60
C PRO A 20 3.21 -2.79 -3.07
N GLN A 21 2.46 -3.78 -3.58
CA GLN A 21 1.08 -4.08 -3.18
C GLN A 21 0.06 -2.96 -3.49
N ALA A 22 0.39 -2.07 -4.45
CA ALA A 22 -0.58 -1.25 -5.17
C ALA A 22 -1.51 -2.11 -6.06
N PRO A 23 -2.69 -1.62 -6.47
CA PRO A 23 -3.67 -2.43 -7.19
C PRO A 23 -3.23 -2.79 -8.60
N PHE A 24 -3.61 -3.99 -9.05
CA PHE A 24 -3.63 -4.31 -10.47
C PHE A 24 -4.80 -3.57 -11.15
N ALA A 25 -4.50 -2.43 -11.78
CA ALA A 25 -5.51 -1.52 -12.32
C ALA A 25 -4.95 -0.65 -13.46
N ASN A 26 -5.81 0.21 -14.02
CA ASN A 26 -5.36 1.34 -14.83
C ASN A 26 -4.57 2.32 -13.95
N LEU A 27 -3.24 2.31 -14.09
CA LEU A 27 -2.32 2.98 -13.16
C LEU A 27 -2.52 4.49 -13.02
N PRO A 28 -2.83 5.29 -14.07
CA PRO A 28 -3.06 6.73 -13.90
C PRO A 28 -4.12 7.05 -12.84
N THR A 29 -5.23 6.31 -12.83
CA THR A 29 -6.28 6.49 -11.81
C THR A 29 -5.78 6.10 -10.42
N SER A 30 -4.98 5.03 -10.30
CA SER A 30 -4.41 4.64 -9.00
C SER A 30 -3.38 5.66 -8.49
N ILE A 31 -2.61 6.27 -9.40
CA ILE A 31 -1.67 7.35 -9.09
C ILE A 31 -2.44 8.57 -8.55
N GLU A 32 -3.53 8.98 -9.20
CA GLU A 32 -4.39 10.08 -8.72
C GLU A 32 -4.90 9.80 -7.31
N GLN A 33 -5.37 8.57 -7.04
CA GLN A 33 -5.88 8.18 -5.73
C GLN A 33 -4.78 8.17 -4.65
N ASN A 34 -3.56 7.74 -4.98
CA ASN A 34 -2.41 7.85 -4.08
C ASN A 34 -2.10 9.32 -3.75
N VAL A 35 -2.08 10.19 -4.76
CA VAL A 35 -1.81 11.62 -4.57
C VAL A 35 -2.90 12.28 -3.69
N ILE A 36 -4.17 11.94 -3.90
CA ILE A 36 -5.29 12.44 -3.08
C ILE A 36 -5.09 12.02 -1.62
N TRP A 37 -4.82 10.74 -1.36
CA TRP A 37 -4.59 10.25 0.00
C TRP A 37 -3.39 10.94 0.67
N ILE A 38 -2.27 11.08 -0.04
CA ILE A 38 -1.05 11.73 0.45
C ILE A 38 -1.31 13.20 0.77
N THR A 39 -2.02 13.91 -0.12
CA THR A 39 -2.36 15.32 0.08
C THR A 39 -3.22 15.50 1.33
N ARG A 40 -4.25 14.66 1.52
CA ARG A 40 -5.09 14.68 2.71
C ARG A 40 -4.29 14.42 4.01
N CYS A 41 -3.30 13.54 3.96
CA CYS A 41 -2.41 13.27 5.10
C CYS A 41 -1.56 14.49 5.45
N ILE A 42 -0.93 15.12 4.45
CA ILE A 42 -0.12 16.32 4.63
C ILE A 42 -0.98 17.47 5.16
N GLU A 43 -2.15 17.72 4.57
CA GLU A 43 -3.09 18.75 5.04
C GLU A 43 -3.52 18.54 6.50
N LYS A 44 -3.73 17.29 6.92
CA LYS A 44 -3.99 16.96 8.33
C LYS A 44 -2.81 17.35 9.21
N MET A 45 -1.60 16.96 8.81
CA MET A 45 -0.39 17.25 9.58
C MET A 45 -0.16 18.74 9.74
N GLU A 46 -0.27 19.51 8.64
CA GLU A 46 -0.12 20.97 8.66
C GLU A 46 -1.18 21.64 9.55
N ARG A 47 -2.45 21.24 9.41
CA ARG A 47 -3.56 21.78 10.22
C ARG A 47 -3.40 21.49 11.71
N GLU A 48 -2.83 20.34 12.07
CA GLU A 48 -2.71 19.88 13.46
C GLU A 48 -1.32 20.15 14.07
N GLY A 49 -0.43 20.83 13.34
CA GLY A 49 0.93 21.13 13.81
C GLY A 49 1.79 19.88 14.03
N LYS A 50 1.62 18.86 13.19
CA LYS A 50 2.41 17.63 13.19
C LYS A 50 3.50 17.73 12.13
N ASP A 51 4.71 17.33 12.48
CA ASP A 51 5.87 17.35 11.58
C ASP A 51 6.43 15.94 11.32
N LEU A 52 5.84 14.94 11.96
CA LEU A 52 6.24 13.55 11.83
C LEU A 52 5.01 12.63 11.73
N PHE A 53 4.93 11.84 10.67
CA PHE A 53 4.11 10.62 10.66
C PHE A 53 5.00 9.37 10.67
N LYS A 54 4.58 8.35 11.41
CA LYS A 54 5.20 7.02 11.43
C LYS A 54 4.16 5.98 11.01
N PRO A 55 4.42 5.21 9.95
CA PRO A 55 3.55 4.08 9.61
C PRO A 55 3.70 2.95 10.63
N ARG A 56 2.58 2.37 11.07
CA ARG A 56 2.57 1.25 12.02
C ARG A 56 2.96 -0.05 11.35
N ARG A 57 3.84 -0.82 12.00
CA ARG A 57 4.27 -2.13 11.49
C ARG A 57 3.12 -3.11 11.33
N GLU A 58 2.18 -3.07 12.29
CA GLU A 58 1.03 -3.96 12.32
C GLU A 58 0.11 -3.72 11.13
N ALA A 59 -0.03 -2.46 10.69
CA ALA A 59 -0.83 -2.12 9.51
C ALA A 59 -0.18 -2.61 8.20
N GLU A 60 1.15 -2.53 8.09
CA GLU A 60 1.91 -3.08 6.96
C GLU A 60 1.75 -4.61 6.86
N GLN A 61 1.85 -5.29 8.00
CA GLN A 61 1.66 -6.73 8.10
C GLN A 61 0.22 -7.14 7.77
N ALA A 62 -0.77 -6.42 8.29
CA ALA A 62 -2.18 -6.67 8.00
C ALA A 62 -2.49 -6.50 6.51
N TRP A 63 -2.01 -5.42 5.89
CA TRP A 63 -2.18 -5.19 4.45
C TRP A 63 -1.50 -6.28 3.62
N THR A 64 -0.29 -6.69 4.01
CA THR A 64 0.44 -7.78 3.36
C THR A 64 -0.32 -9.11 3.45
N ALA A 65 -0.84 -9.46 4.63
CA ALA A 65 -1.62 -10.67 4.84
C ALA A 65 -2.90 -10.66 4.00
N GLN A 66 -3.68 -9.58 4.06
CA GLN A 66 -4.90 -9.42 3.25
C GLN A 66 -4.61 -9.53 1.75
N THR A 67 -3.53 -8.88 1.27
CA THR A 67 -3.13 -8.94 -0.13
C THR A 67 -2.77 -10.36 -0.55
N ALA A 68 -2.07 -11.11 0.31
CA ALA A 68 -1.72 -12.50 0.06
C ALA A 68 -2.96 -13.43 0.06
N ASP A 69 -3.89 -13.23 1.00
CA ASP A 69 -5.13 -14.01 1.08
C ASP A 69 -6.03 -13.80 -0.14
N ILE A 70 -6.13 -12.57 -0.63
CA ILE A 70 -6.85 -12.25 -1.87
C ILE A 70 -6.16 -12.92 -3.06
N HIS A 71 -4.84 -12.78 -3.16
CA HIS A 71 -4.06 -13.36 -4.26
C HIS A 71 -4.22 -14.88 -4.34
N ALA A 72 -4.21 -15.58 -3.19
CA ALA A 72 -4.38 -17.02 -3.09
C ALA A 72 -5.73 -17.53 -3.64
N GLN A 73 -6.75 -16.68 -3.70
CA GLN A 73 -8.08 -17.00 -4.24
C GLN A 73 -8.18 -16.83 -5.76
N THR A 74 -7.11 -16.38 -6.42
CA THR A 74 -7.09 -16.15 -7.86
C THR A 74 -6.20 -17.16 -8.59
N LEU A 75 -6.37 -17.30 -9.91
CA LEU A 75 -5.41 -18.06 -10.72
C LEU A 75 -4.00 -17.45 -10.71
N MET A 76 -3.87 -16.15 -10.40
CA MET A 76 -2.58 -15.46 -10.30
C MET A 76 -1.70 -16.06 -9.19
N ALA A 77 -2.28 -16.80 -8.24
CA ALA A 77 -1.57 -17.62 -7.27
C ALA A 77 -0.52 -18.57 -7.87
N ASN A 78 -0.65 -18.94 -9.16
CA ASN A 78 0.32 -19.76 -9.87
C ASN A 78 1.38 -18.94 -10.62
N GLY A 79 1.46 -17.63 -10.40
CA GLY A 79 2.36 -16.71 -11.09
C GLY A 79 3.83 -17.06 -10.89
N ASP A 80 4.18 -17.64 -9.75
CA ASP A 80 5.52 -18.17 -9.46
C ASP A 80 5.91 -19.32 -10.39
N LYS A 81 4.99 -20.26 -10.66
CA LYS A 81 5.21 -21.41 -11.56
C LYS A 81 5.42 -21.03 -13.02
N VAL A 82 5.02 -19.82 -13.39
CA VAL A 82 5.14 -19.29 -14.76
C VAL A 82 6.11 -18.11 -14.84
N ASN A 83 6.98 -17.96 -13.84
CA ASN A 83 8.04 -16.96 -13.83
C ASN A 83 7.54 -15.50 -13.94
N SER A 84 6.37 -15.21 -13.36
CA SER A 84 5.72 -13.90 -13.45
C SER A 84 6.46 -12.84 -12.62
N TRP A 85 6.68 -11.67 -13.22
CA TRP A 85 7.23 -10.51 -12.54
C TRP A 85 6.31 -9.95 -11.45
N MET A 86 5.00 -10.20 -11.54
CA MET A 86 4.01 -9.78 -10.54
C MET A 86 4.22 -10.46 -9.17
N MET A 87 4.94 -11.58 -9.19
CA MET A 87 5.37 -12.31 -8.00
C MET A 87 6.87 -12.12 -7.70
N GLY A 88 7.58 -11.33 -8.52
CA GLY A 88 9.03 -11.25 -8.51
C GLY A 88 9.73 -12.57 -8.88
N ALA A 89 8.99 -13.55 -9.41
CA ALA A 89 9.52 -14.88 -9.70
C ALA A 89 10.52 -14.89 -10.86
N ASN A 90 10.47 -13.88 -11.73
CA ASN A 90 11.41 -13.64 -12.83
C ASN A 90 12.86 -13.36 -12.40
N ARG A 91 13.15 -13.42 -11.10
CA ARG A 91 14.47 -13.20 -10.52
C ARG A 91 14.92 -14.44 -9.77
N GLU A 92 16.11 -14.94 -10.12
CA GLU A 92 16.71 -16.10 -9.47
C GLU A 92 17.30 -15.77 -8.08
N ASP A 93 17.61 -14.50 -7.83
CA ASP A 93 18.28 -14.05 -6.61
C ASP A 93 17.32 -13.72 -5.45
N LYS A 94 16.00 -13.81 -5.69
CA LYS A 94 14.97 -13.45 -4.69
C LYS A 94 13.79 -14.42 -4.76
N GLY A 95 13.30 -14.84 -3.59
CA GLY A 95 12.10 -15.67 -3.50
C GLY A 95 10.84 -14.93 -3.97
N ALA A 96 9.94 -15.66 -4.63
CA ALA A 96 8.66 -15.14 -5.08
C ALA A 96 7.78 -14.71 -3.90
N ARG A 97 7.07 -13.60 -4.06
CA ARG A 97 6.12 -13.05 -3.08
C ARG A 97 5.07 -12.19 -3.76
N VAL A 98 3.95 -11.94 -3.10
CA VAL A 98 2.88 -11.11 -3.67
C VAL A 98 3.32 -9.65 -3.70
N LEU A 99 3.49 -9.09 -4.91
CA LEU A 99 3.90 -7.70 -5.11
C LEU A 99 2.76 -6.79 -5.55
N ILE A 100 1.59 -7.34 -5.87
CA ILE A 100 0.47 -6.62 -6.47
C ILE A 100 -0.81 -6.98 -5.72
N TYR A 101 -1.66 -5.99 -5.47
CA TYR A 101 -2.99 -6.18 -4.91
C TYR A 101 -3.99 -6.56 -6.00
N PHE A 102 -4.62 -7.73 -5.87
CA PHE A 102 -5.57 -8.29 -6.86
C PHE A 102 -7.04 -8.21 -6.43
N GLY A 103 -7.36 -7.42 -5.40
CA GLY A 103 -8.74 -7.29 -4.90
C GLY A 103 -9.63 -6.32 -5.69
N GLY A 104 -9.10 -5.74 -6.77
CA GLY A 104 -9.81 -4.77 -7.62
C GLY A 104 -9.60 -3.31 -7.20
N ALA A 105 -9.58 -2.42 -8.20
CA ALA A 105 -9.26 -1.01 -8.01
C ALA A 105 -10.23 -0.27 -7.07
N SER A 106 -11.54 -0.52 -7.20
CA SER A 106 -12.56 0.14 -6.36
C SER A 106 -12.35 -0.14 -4.89
N VAL A 107 -12.16 -1.42 -4.52
CA VAL A 107 -11.95 -1.82 -3.11
C VAL A 107 -10.68 -1.18 -2.54
N TYR A 108 -9.63 -1.05 -3.36
CA TYR A 108 -8.41 -0.36 -2.97
C TYR A 108 -8.62 1.15 -2.76
N TYR A 109 -9.39 1.81 -3.63
CA TYR A 109 -9.73 3.23 -3.47
C TYR A 109 -10.59 3.46 -2.24
N ASP A 110 -11.58 2.59 -2.01
CA ASP A 110 -12.43 2.63 -0.81
C ASP A 110 -11.58 2.50 0.47
N ALA A 111 -10.54 1.66 0.47
CA ALA A 111 -9.61 1.52 1.60
C ALA A 111 -8.79 2.81 1.86
N LEU A 112 -8.29 3.46 0.80
CA LEU A 112 -7.62 4.76 0.92
C LEU A 112 -8.57 5.81 1.49
N ASP A 113 -9.77 5.92 0.92
CA ASP A 113 -10.77 6.90 1.37
C ASP A 113 -11.20 6.66 2.82
N GLN A 114 -11.45 5.39 3.20
CA GLN A 114 -11.78 5.01 4.57
C GLN A 114 -10.66 5.42 5.53
N SER A 115 -9.42 5.06 5.22
CA SER A 115 -8.24 5.46 6.02
C SER A 115 -8.22 6.96 6.26
N ALA A 116 -8.33 7.76 5.19
CA ALA A 116 -8.26 9.21 5.30
C ALA A 116 -9.50 9.82 6.00
N ASN A 117 -10.67 9.18 5.90
CA ASN A 117 -11.89 9.60 6.61
C ASN A 117 -11.83 9.29 8.11
N GLU A 118 -11.20 8.18 8.50
CA GLU A 118 -11.01 7.76 9.89
C GLU A 118 -9.79 8.41 10.55
N GLY A 119 -9.07 9.27 9.82
CA GLY A 119 -7.93 10.01 10.35
C GLY A 119 -6.61 9.25 10.34
N PHE A 120 -6.44 8.31 9.39
CA PHE A 120 -5.25 7.50 9.13
C PHE A 120 -4.89 6.58 10.32
N PRO A 121 -5.75 5.60 10.67
CA PRO A 121 -5.54 4.69 11.81
C PRO A 121 -4.24 3.86 11.74
N GLU A 122 -3.69 3.67 10.54
CA GLU A 122 -2.41 3.01 10.27
C GLU A 122 -1.18 3.90 10.56
N LEU A 123 -1.38 5.20 10.81
CA LEU A 123 -0.31 6.16 11.05
C LEU A 123 -0.33 6.67 12.50
N GLU A 124 0.85 6.99 13.01
CA GLU A 124 1.04 7.75 14.23
C GLU A 124 1.57 9.13 13.89
N PHE A 125 1.02 10.18 14.52
CA PHE A 125 1.41 11.57 14.28
C PHE A 125 2.01 12.21 15.53
N GLU A 126 3.21 12.77 15.38
CA GLU A 126 3.97 13.41 16.45
C GLU A 126 4.36 14.85 16.06
N THR A 127 4.75 15.61 17.07
CA THR A 127 5.43 16.91 16.92
C THR A 127 6.81 16.75 17.57
N ARG A 128 7.90 17.00 16.83
CA ARG A 128 9.26 16.93 17.37
C ARG A 128 9.70 18.19 18.11
#